data_AF-A0A8J7B5W1-F1
#
_entry.id   AF-A0A8J7B5W1-F1
#
_cell.length_a   1.000
_cell.length_b   1.000
_cell.length_c   1.000
_cell.angle_alpha   90.00
_cell.angle_beta   90.00
_cell.angle_gamma   90.00
#
_symmetry.space_group_name_H-M   'P 1'
#
loop_
_entity.id
_entity.type
_entity.pdbx_description
1 polymer ?
#
loop_
_entity_poly.entity_id
_entity_poly.type
_entity_poly.pdbx_seq_one_letter_code
_entity_poly.pdbx_strand_id
1 'polypeptide(L)'
;MAFKDISLGDFSAENDPNLSDYFLGDTNEYCAARNIDDHRYIVLGRTGSGKSAILSHINETLEADNRFICAFIRPGKSYLDAIVQTQEFHELKQAKGLQHILYKLIWNYVIMVAVLRQKYGHGGPMKRNEFLFGDKLRAYKFLKRANQLARDEQTLFDVIISLVKEVNLSIKGFSISGQPKGNSSYEIMRDLIKEAEDFHEKGFWDVVGGSKLYLFFDDLDLGWDPKDEDQQLLLRGLFEIMKSYAYRDRVKPLIALRTNILDGLDLPQREKYENNILPLQWTKPNLKEMLLLRLIRYTEVTKSEGFDSFFSCEVGSIHPVDYMIERTLFRPRDLLAF
;
A
#
# COMPACT_ATOMS: atom_id res chain seq x y z
N MET A 1 -1.39 38.21 15.88
CA MET A 1 -1.81 36.81 16.06
C MET A 1 -0.70 36.10 16.83
N ALA A 2 -0.99 35.38 17.92
CA ALA A 2 0.06 34.59 18.57
C ALA A 2 0.34 33.36 17.70
N PHE A 3 1.61 32.97 17.54
CA PHE A 3 2.01 31.82 16.70
C PHE A 3 1.28 30.52 17.08
N LYS A 4 0.85 30.41 18.35
CA LYS A 4 0.09 29.27 18.89
C LYS A 4 -1.32 29.10 18.30
N ASP A 5 -1.87 30.13 17.66
CA ASP A 5 -3.23 30.10 17.10
C ASP A 5 -3.24 29.80 15.59
N ILE A 6 -2.07 29.60 14.98
CA ILE A 6 -1.91 29.30 13.55
C ILE A 6 -2.02 27.79 13.33
N SER A 7 -3.02 27.36 12.56
CA SER A 7 -3.07 25.98 12.07
C SER A 7 -2.05 25.81 10.94
N LEU A 8 -1.36 24.66 10.90
CA LEU A 8 -0.44 24.30 9.80
C LEU A 8 -0.94 23.06 9.04
N GLY A 9 -2.23 22.74 9.15
CA GLY A 9 -2.83 21.49 8.70
C GLY A 9 -2.60 20.33 9.69
N ASP A 10 -3.05 19.15 9.32
CA ASP A 10 -2.84 17.96 10.15
C ASP A 10 -1.38 17.47 10.06
N PHE A 11 -0.89 16.89 11.15
CA PHE A 11 0.44 16.29 11.22
C PHE A 11 0.48 14.90 10.57
N SER A 12 -0.66 14.23 10.53
CA SER A 12 -0.87 12.98 9.80
C SER A 12 -1.33 13.26 8.39
N ALA A 13 -0.54 12.80 7.41
CA ALA A 13 -0.88 12.92 6.00
C ALA A 13 -2.25 12.29 5.65
N GLU A 14 -2.64 11.25 6.38
CA GLU A 14 -3.90 10.53 6.17
C GLU A 14 -5.14 11.32 6.59
N ASN A 15 -4.97 12.25 7.52
CA ASN A 15 -6.04 13.06 8.09
C ASN A 15 -6.05 14.48 7.53
N ASP A 16 -5.13 14.80 6.62
CA ASP A 16 -4.94 16.14 6.08
C ASP A 16 -5.66 16.30 4.73
N PRO A 17 -6.91 16.84 4.69
CA PRO A 17 -7.68 16.95 3.46
C PRO A 17 -7.10 17.95 2.44
N ASN A 18 -6.20 18.84 2.89
CA ASN A 18 -5.60 19.87 2.05
C ASN A 18 -4.13 19.56 1.73
N LEU A 19 -3.64 18.36 2.03
CA LEU A 19 -2.23 18.00 1.89
C LEU A 19 -1.66 18.35 0.51
N SER A 20 -2.45 18.11 -0.55
CA SER A 20 -2.06 18.40 -1.93
C SER A 20 -1.87 19.89 -2.24
N ASP A 21 -2.53 20.79 -1.51
CA ASP A 21 -2.44 22.25 -1.74
C ASP A 21 -1.05 22.80 -1.41
N TYR A 22 -0.32 22.15 -0.51
CA TYR A 22 1.01 22.57 -0.01
C TYR A 22 2.02 21.41 -0.02
N PHE A 23 1.81 20.44 -0.90
CA PHE A 23 2.74 19.34 -1.07
C PHE A 23 4.01 19.81 -1.79
N LEU A 24 5.18 19.40 -1.27
CA LEU A 24 6.48 19.69 -1.90
C LEU A 24 6.72 18.74 -3.09
N GLY A 25 6.23 19.14 -4.27
CA GLY A 25 6.18 18.32 -5.48
C GLY A 25 7.42 18.33 -6.39
N ASP A 26 8.53 18.95 -5.98
CA ASP A 26 9.76 19.07 -6.77
C ASP A 26 10.94 18.28 -6.19
N THR A 27 10.68 17.43 -5.18
CA THR A 27 11.70 16.52 -4.63
C THR A 27 12.03 15.39 -5.60
N ASN A 28 13.30 15.00 -5.66
CA ASN A 28 13.75 13.87 -6.49
C ASN A 28 12.98 12.59 -6.15
N GLU A 29 12.67 12.39 -4.87
CA GLU A 29 11.93 11.25 -4.37
C GLU A 29 10.51 11.24 -4.92
N TYR A 30 9.78 12.35 -4.79
CA TYR A 30 8.44 12.45 -5.36
C TYR A 30 8.45 12.26 -6.88
N CYS A 31 9.37 12.91 -7.61
CA CYS A 31 9.46 12.78 -9.06
C CYS A 31 9.70 11.31 -9.48
N ALA A 32 10.57 10.59 -8.78
CA ALA A 32 10.83 9.17 -9.01
C ALA A 32 9.63 8.28 -8.67
N ALA A 33 8.94 8.56 -7.56
CA ALA A 33 7.75 7.83 -7.16
C ALA A 33 6.59 8.03 -8.15
N ARG A 34 6.45 9.24 -8.70
CA ARG A 34 5.45 9.58 -9.71
C ARG A 34 5.79 9.02 -11.08
N ASN A 35 7.07 8.93 -11.44
CA ASN A 35 7.47 8.45 -12.77
C ASN A 35 7.20 6.94 -12.93
N ILE A 36 6.33 6.59 -13.88
CA ILE A 36 5.95 5.19 -14.15
C ILE A 36 7.08 4.37 -14.74
N ASP A 37 8.04 5.01 -15.42
CA ASP A 37 9.19 4.36 -16.03
C ASP A 37 10.37 4.21 -15.05
N ASP A 38 10.24 4.74 -13.83
CA ASP A 38 11.22 4.55 -12.77
C ASP A 38 10.92 3.25 -12.01
N HIS A 39 11.85 2.31 -11.98
CA HIS A 39 11.65 1.00 -11.34
C HIS A 39 11.87 1.01 -9.83
N ARG A 40 12.12 2.16 -9.19
CA ARG A 40 12.13 2.25 -7.72
C ARG A 40 10.68 2.23 -7.22
N TYR A 41 10.39 1.24 -6.40
CA TYR A 41 9.04 0.97 -5.88
C TYR A 41 8.99 0.85 -4.36
N ILE A 42 10.12 0.88 -3.65
CA ILE A 42 10.17 0.80 -2.19
C ILE A 42 10.44 2.21 -1.64
N VAL A 43 9.39 2.93 -1.25
CA VAL A 43 9.49 4.25 -0.61
C VAL A 43 9.88 4.06 0.85
N LEU A 44 11.17 4.21 1.14
CA LEU A 44 11.77 3.83 2.42
C LEU A 44 11.98 5.04 3.32
N GLY A 45 11.52 4.98 4.57
CA GLY A 45 11.77 6.06 5.52
C GLY A 45 11.23 5.79 6.93
N ARG A 46 11.72 6.55 7.92
CA ARG A 46 11.27 6.42 9.32
C ARG A 46 9.83 6.89 9.51
N THR A 47 9.26 6.66 10.68
CA THR A 47 7.95 7.26 11.04
C THR A 47 8.03 8.78 10.95
N GLY A 48 7.01 9.41 10.36
CA GLY A 48 6.96 10.86 10.18
C GLY A 48 7.77 11.41 8.99
N SER A 49 8.36 10.55 8.15
CA SER A 49 9.15 10.97 6.98
C SER A 49 8.33 11.32 5.73
N GLY A 50 6.99 11.25 5.77
CA GLY A 50 6.14 11.62 4.64
C GLY A 50 5.91 10.54 3.56
N LYS A 51 6.08 9.25 3.88
CA LYS A 51 5.80 8.14 2.92
C LYS A 51 4.34 8.15 2.45
N SER A 52 3.41 8.11 3.39
CA SER A 52 1.96 8.16 3.12
C SER A 52 1.57 9.44 2.39
N ALA A 53 2.24 10.57 2.69
CA ALA A 53 2.01 11.83 1.99
C ALA A 53 2.33 11.73 0.49
N ILE A 54 3.48 11.12 0.12
CA ILE A 54 3.84 10.91 -1.29
C ILE A 54 2.80 10.03 -1.98
N LEU A 55 2.42 8.90 -1.37
CA LEU A 55 1.45 7.97 -1.95
C LEU A 55 0.07 8.63 -2.12
N SER A 56 -0.46 9.28 -1.07
CA SER A 56 -1.74 9.99 -1.12
C SER A 56 -1.74 11.10 -2.17
N HIS A 57 -0.71 11.93 -2.22
CA HIS A 57 -0.62 13.01 -3.19
C HIS A 57 -0.53 12.50 -4.64
N ILE A 58 0.20 11.42 -4.90
CA ILE A 58 0.22 10.79 -6.23
C ILE A 58 -1.17 10.25 -6.57
N ASN A 59 -1.86 9.60 -5.62
CA ASN A 59 -3.21 9.10 -5.82
C ASN A 59 -4.20 10.23 -6.16
N GLU A 60 -4.29 11.27 -5.31
CA GLU A 60 -5.18 12.43 -5.50
C GLU A 60 -4.96 13.14 -6.84
N THR A 61 -3.72 13.23 -7.30
CA THR A 61 -3.38 13.90 -8.57
C THR A 61 -3.60 13.05 -9.82
N LEU A 62 -3.84 11.74 -9.68
CA LEU A 62 -4.00 10.80 -10.81
C LEU A 62 -5.39 10.17 -10.87
N GLU A 63 -6.09 10.02 -9.75
CA GLU A 63 -7.33 9.24 -9.66
C GLU A 63 -8.49 9.79 -10.50
N ALA A 64 -8.51 11.11 -10.74
CA ALA A 64 -9.53 11.76 -11.57
C ALA A 64 -9.35 11.53 -13.07
N ASP A 65 -8.18 11.04 -13.50
CA ASP A 65 -7.87 10.79 -14.90
C ASP A 65 -8.08 9.32 -15.26
N ASN A 66 -9.09 9.04 -16.09
CA ASN A 66 -9.47 7.69 -16.52
C ASN A 66 -8.36 6.90 -17.25
N ARG A 67 -7.24 7.54 -17.64
CA ARG A 67 -6.06 6.85 -18.16
C ARG A 67 -5.30 6.10 -17.07
N PHE A 68 -5.54 6.42 -15.80
CA PHE A 68 -4.89 5.82 -14.65
C PHE A 68 -5.87 4.91 -13.89
N ILE A 69 -5.32 3.84 -13.33
CA ILE A 69 -5.99 3.03 -12.31
C ILE A 69 -5.12 3.11 -11.07
N CYS A 70 -5.64 3.72 -10.02
CA CYS A 70 -4.92 3.97 -8.77
C CYS A 70 -5.53 3.10 -7.67
N ALA A 71 -4.92 1.95 -7.38
CA ALA A 71 -5.43 1.05 -6.35
C ALA A 71 -4.63 1.23 -5.06
N PHE A 72 -5.30 1.73 -4.02
CA PHE A 72 -4.72 1.92 -2.69
C PHE A 72 -5.02 0.72 -1.79
N ILE A 73 -3.99 0.09 -1.26
CA ILE A 73 -4.05 -1.14 -0.47
C ILE A 73 -3.48 -0.86 0.93
N ARG A 74 -4.38 -0.74 1.89
CA ARG A 74 -4.07 -0.65 3.33
C ARG A 74 -4.67 -1.87 4.03
N PRO A 75 -3.86 -2.85 4.46
CA PRO A 75 -4.36 -4.05 5.11
C PRO A 75 -5.05 -3.79 6.46
N GLY A 76 -4.74 -2.66 7.11
CA GLY A 76 -5.29 -2.30 8.42
C GLY A 76 -4.52 -2.90 9.60
N LYS A 77 -4.97 -2.60 10.83
CA LYS A 77 -4.28 -3.00 12.07
C LYS A 77 -4.28 -4.53 12.25
N SER A 78 -3.16 -5.08 12.69
CA SER A 78 -3.00 -6.50 13.05
C SER A 78 -3.31 -7.48 11.92
N TYR A 79 -3.25 -7.03 10.66
CA TYR A 79 -3.56 -7.89 9.53
C TYR A 79 -2.60 -9.09 9.46
N LEU A 80 -1.32 -8.86 9.74
CA LEU A 80 -0.29 -9.90 9.79
C LEU A 80 -0.65 -10.95 10.83
N ASP A 81 -0.79 -10.53 12.09
CA ASP A 81 -1.16 -11.40 13.21
C ASP A 81 -2.43 -12.20 12.90
N ALA A 82 -3.47 -11.54 12.42
CA ALA A 82 -4.75 -12.19 12.20
C ALA A 82 -4.76 -13.16 11.00
N ILE A 83 -3.91 -12.95 9.99
CA ILE A 83 -3.72 -13.95 8.93
C ILE A 83 -2.95 -15.15 9.49
N VAL A 84 -1.80 -14.91 10.12
CA VAL A 84 -0.88 -15.99 10.53
C VAL A 84 -1.46 -16.84 11.67
N GLN A 85 -2.34 -16.29 12.50
CA GLN A 85 -2.99 -17.01 13.61
C GLN A 85 -4.20 -17.86 13.19
N THR A 86 -4.61 -17.81 11.92
CA THR A 86 -5.74 -18.63 11.46
C THR A 86 -5.32 -20.11 11.40
N GLN A 87 -6.20 -21.01 11.86
CA GLN A 87 -5.94 -22.46 11.85
C GLN A 87 -5.64 -22.95 10.43
N GLU A 88 -6.36 -22.40 9.47
CA GLU A 88 -6.25 -22.64 8.05
C GLU A 88 -4.86 -22.32 7.51
N PHE A 89 -4.33 -21.16 7.88
CA PHE A 89 -2.99 -20.77 7.49
C PHE A 89 -1.94 -21.74 8.02
N HIS A 90 -2.09 -22.20 9.26
CA HIS A 90 -1.23 -23.22 9.84
C HIS A 90 -1.36 -24.59 9.16
N GLU A 91 -2.56 -25.01 8.76
CA GLU A 91 -2.77 -26.25 7.99
C GLU A 91 -2.10 -26.17 6.62
N LEU A 92 -2.17 -25.00 5.98
CA LEU A 92 -1.53 -24.73 4.69
C LEU A 92 -0.01 -24.69 4.79
N LYS A 93 0.52 -24.23 5.91
CA LYS A 93 1.95 -24.31 6.21
C LYS A 93 2.47 -25.74 6.21
N GLN A 94 1.68 -26.72 6.66
CA GLN A 94 2.14 -28.13 6.70
C GLN A 94 2.27 -28.77 5.32
N ALA A 95 1.67 -28.20 4.27
CA ALA A 95 1.85 -28.63 2.89
C ALA A 95 3.23 -28.19 2.37
N LYS A 96 4.24 -29.06 2.54
CA LYS A 96 5.62 -28.82 2.08
C LYS A 96 5.66 -28.34 0.61
N GLY A 97 6.32 -27.21 0.38
CA GLY A 97 6.55 -26.65 -0.96
C GLY A 97 5.48 -25.64 -1.44
N LEU A 98 4.32 -25.53 -0.78
CA LEU A 98 3.27 -24.58 -1.18
C LEU A 98 3.32 -23.24 -0.45
N GLN A 99 4.00 -23.14 0.69
CA GLN A 99 4.02 -21.94 1.54
C GLN A 99 4.31 -20.66 0.73
N HIS A 100 5.46 -20.63 0.05
CA HIS A 100 5.89 -19.48 -0.75
C HIS A 100 4.95 -19.13 -1.90
N ILE A 101 4.36 -20.16 -2.52
CA ILE A 101 3.38 -20.00 -3.60
C ILE A 101 2.10 -19.37 -3.03
N LEU A 102 1.63 -19.84 -1.88
CA LEU A 102 0.42 -19.34 -1.23
C LEU A 102 0.53 -17.85 -0.85
N TYR A 103 1.64 -17.44 -0.23
CA TYR A 103 1.84 -16.03 0.15
C TYR A 103 1.79 -15.09 -1.04
N LYS A 104 2.38 -15.51 -2.16
CA LYS A 104 2.29 -14.78 -3.41
C LYS A 104 0.85 -14.71 -3.90
N LEU A 105 0.16 -15.84 -3.91
CA LEU A 105 -1.20 -15.88 -4.41
C LEU A 105 -2.15 -15.02 -3.58
N ILE A 106 -1.98 -14.96 -2.25
CA ILE A 106 -2.71 -14.05 -1.38
C ILE A 106 -2.54 -12.60 -1.85
N TRP A 107 -1.31 -12.12 -2.02
CA TRP A 107 -1.06 -10.74 -2.45
C TRP A 107 -1.54 -10.45 -3.87
N ASN A 108 -1.33 -11.37 -4.81
CA ASN A 108 -1.88 -11.24 -6.16
C ASN A 108 -3.40 -11.15 -6.12
N TYR A 109 -4.07 -11.97 -5.30
CA TYR A 109 -5.52 -11.91 -5.16
C TYR A 109 -5.99 -10.57 -4.59
N VAL A 110 -5.31 -10.08 -3.54
CA VAL A 110 -5.59 -8.75 -2.96
C VAL A 110 -5.43 -7.65 -4.00
N ILE A 111 -4.35 -7.67 -4.79
CA ILE A 111 -4.11 -6.71 -5.88
C ILE A 111 -5.23 -6.79 -6.91
N MET A 112 -5.58 -8.00 -7.38
CA MET A 112 -6.62 -8.21 -8.37
C MET A 112 -7.97 -7.67 -7.89
N VAL A 113 -8.36 -7.96 -6.64
CA VAL A 113 -9.60 -7.45 -6.05
C VAL A 113 -9.55 -5.93 -5.89
N ALA A 114 -8.44 -5.37 -5.39
CA ALA A 114 -8.29 -3.93 -5.20
C ALA A 114 -8.44 -3.16 -6.52
N VAL A 115 -7.77 -3.63 -7.58
CA VAL A 115 -7.86 -3.04 -8.92
C VAL A 115 -9.25 -3.18 -9.52
N LEU A 116 -9.90 -4.33 -9.35
CA LEU A 116 -11.28 -4.53 -9.83
C LEU A 116 -12.27 -3.61 -9.12
N ARG A 117 -12.14 -3.45 -7.80
CA ARG A 117 -12.95 -2.53 -7.00
C ARG A 117 -12.68 -1.08 -7.39
N GLN A 118 -11.42 -0.72 -7.66
CA GLN A 118 -11.09 0.62 -8.14
C GLN A 118 -11.73 0.90 -9.50
N LYS A 119 -11.68 -0.06 -10.43
CA LYS A 119 -12.16 0.14 -11.81
C LYS A 119 -13.69 0.07 -11.93
N TYR A 120 -14.34 -0.81 -11.19
CA TYR A 120 -15.76 -1.12 -11.38
C TYR A 120 -16.63 -0.88 -10.14
N GLY A 121 -16.04 -0.52 -8.99
CA GLY A 121 -16.72 -0.50 -7.70
C GLY A 121 -16.89 -1.88 -7.08
N HIS A 122 -17.43 -1.91 -5.85
CA HIS A 122 -17.59 -3.15 -5.07
C HIS A 122 -18.46 -4.21 -5.75
N GLY A 123 -19.50 -3.80 -6.50
CA GLY A 123 -20.39 -4.71 -7.20
C GLY A 123 -19.82 -5.32 -8.49
N GLY A 124 -18.65 -4.86 -8.93
CA GLY A 124 -18.06 -5.23 -10.21
C GLY A 124 -18.77 -4.59 -11.39
N PRO A 125 -18.40 -4.96 -12.64
CA PRO A 125 -19.00 -4.37 -13.82
C PRO A 125 -20.51 -4.64 -13.83
N MET A 126 -21.30 -3.56 -13.91
CA MET A 126 -22.75 -3.62 -13.77
C MET A 126 -23.42 -4.43 -14.89
N LYS A 127 -24.50 -5.13 -14.54
CA LYS A 127 -25.40 -5.84 -15.48
C LYS A 127 -26.55 -4.98 -16.02
N ARG A 128 -26.61 -3.68 -15.75
CA ARG A 128 -27.77 -2.85 -16.13
C ARG A 128 -27.80 -2.69 -17.67
N ASN A 129 -28.62 -3.51 -18.31
CA ASN A 129 -28.96 -3.57 -19.75
C ASN A 129 -27.85 -4.00 -20.73
N GLU A 130 -26.63 -4.31 -20.29
CA GLU A 130 -25.60 -4.93 -21.12
C GLU A 130 -25.34 -6.39 -20.73
N PHE A 131 -25.20 -7.25 -21.74
CA PHE A 131 -24.66 -8.58 -21.54
C PHE A 131 -23.15 -8.48 -21.25
N LEU A 132 -22.72 -9.03 -20.10
CA LEU A 132 -21.31 -9.15 -19.78
C LEU A 132 -20.68 -10.24 -20.65
N PHE A 133 -19.67 -9.87 -21.43
CA PHE A 133 -18.86 -10.79 -22.23
C PHE A 133 -17.38 -10.57 -21.97
N GLY A 134 -16.55 -11.51 -22.43
CA GLY A 134 -15.09 -11.39 -22.41
C GLY A 134 -14.50 -11.14 -21.02
N ASP A 135 -13.59 -10.17 -20.98
CA ASP A 135 -12.87 -9.66 -19.80
C ASP A 135 -13.83 -9.18 -18.70
N LYS A 136 -14.88 -8.43 -19.04
CA LYS A 136 -15.89 -7.95 -18.07
C LYS A 136 -16.61 -9.12 -17.38
N LEU A 137 -16.88 -10.22 -18.08
CA LEU A 137 -17.50 -11.41 -17.49
C LEU A 137 -16.52 -12.14 -16.55
N ARG A 138 -15.24 -12.26 -16.94
CA ARG A 138 -14.19 -12.85 -16.07
C ARG A 138 -14.03 -12.03 -14.80
N ALA A 139 -13.91 -10.70 -14.93
CA ALA A 139 -13.85 -9.74 -13.83
C ALA A 139 -15.05 -9.86 -12.89
N TYR A 140 -16.26 -9.91 -13.45
CA TYR A 140 -17.49 -10.09 -12.68
C TYR A 140 -17.50 -11.41 -11.92
N LYS A 141 -17.15 -12.53 -12.56
CA LYS A 141 -17.12 -13.84 -11.90
C LYS A 141 -16.12 -13.88 -10.75
N PHE A 142 -14.90 -13.40 -10.99
CA PHE A 142 -13.84 -13.34 -9.99
C PHE A 142 -14.25 -12.47 -8.80
N LEU A 143 -14.71 -11.23 -9.06
CA LEU A 143 -15.13 -10.33 -7.98
C LEU A 143 -16.38 -10.81 -7.25
N LYS A 144 -17.35 -11.40 -7.98
CA LYS A 144 -18.53 -12.00 -7.36
C LYS A 144 -18.13 -13.14 -6.42
N ARG A 145 -17.17 -13.99 -6.81
CA ARG A 145 -16.64 -15.03 -5.93
C ARG A 145 -15.97 -14.40 -4.70
N ALA A 146 -15.08 -13.43 -4.89
CA ALA A 146 -14.45 -12.69 -3.80
C ALA A 146 -15.47 -12.08 -2.82
N ASN A 147 -16.57 -11.53 -3.34
CA ASN A 147 -17.65 -10.95 -2.54
C ASN A 147 -18.61 -11.98 -1.92
N GLN A 148 -18.86 -13.13 -2.56
CA GLN A 148 -19.71 -14.20 -1.99
C GLN A 148 -19.12 -14.80 -0.72
N LEU A 149 -17.81 -14.65 -0.54
CA LEU A 149 -17.06 -15.10 0.62
C LEU A 149 -17.07 -14.08 1.78
N ALA A 150 -17.77 -12.94 1.63
CA ALA A 150 -17.80 -11.85 2.61
C ALA A 150 -19.20 -11.20 2.69
N ARG A 151 -19.56 -10.62 3.84
CA ARG A 151 -20.73 -9.74 3.93
C ARG A 151 -20.36 -8.34 3.39
N ASP A 152 -21.36 -7.56 3.00
CA ASP A 152 -21.17 -6.17 2.54
C ASP A 152 -20.39 -5.34 3.57
N GLU A 153 -19.52 -4.43 3.08
CA GLU A 153 -18.62 -3.52 3.83
C GLU A 153 -17.22 -4.02 4.26
N GLN A 154 -16.71 -5.12 3.72
CA GLN A 154 -15.43 -5.68 4.17
C GLN A 154 -14.15 -5.19 3.42
N THR A 155 -13.08 -5.04 4.21
CA THR A 155 -11.73 -4.56 3.86
C THR A 155 -10.97 -5.58 2.98
N LEU A 156 -9.86 -5.19 2.35
CA LEU A 156 -9.00 -6.13 1.59
C LEU A 156 -8.42 -7.25 2.46
N PHE A 157 -8.30 -7.00 3.77
CA PHE A 157 -7.87 -7.99 4.75
C PHE A 157 -8.91 -9.08 4.99
N ASP A 158 -10.20 -8.73 5.03
CA ASP A 158 -11.27 -9.71 5.12
C ASP A 158 -11.28 -10.66 3.91
N VAL A 159 -10.91 -10.17 2.73
CA VAL A 159 -10.74 -11.01 1.53
C VAL A 159 -9.65 -12.07 1.76
N ILE A 160 -8.54 -11.70 2.41
CA ILE A 160 -7.47 -12.64 2.75
C ILE A 160 -7.98 -13.67 3.75
N ILE A 161 -8.63 -13.24 4.84
CA ILE A 161 -9.20 -14.16 5.83
C ILE A 161 -10.23 -15.09 5.18
N SER A 162 -11.06 -14.58 4.28
CA SER A 162 -12.10 -15.35 3.60
C SER A 162 -11.52 -16.40 2.65
N LEU A 163 -10.48 -16.07 1.89
CA LEU A 163 -9.72 -17.06 1.10
C LEU A 163 -9.18 -18.17 2.00
N VAL A 164 -8.60 -17.77 3.13
CA VAL A 164 -8.02 -18.69 4.10
C VAL A 164 -9.13 -19.57 4.72
N LYS A 165 -10.27 -19.02 5.11
CA LYS A 165 -11.45 -19.75 5.65
C LYS A 165 -12.16 -20.66 4.65
N GLU A 166 -12.27 -20.28 3.38
CA GLU A 166 -12.89 -21.11 2.32
C GLU A 166 -12.16 -22.44 2.19
N VAL A 167 -10.83 -22.39 2.33
CA VAL A 167 -10.01 -23.59 2.39
C VAL A 167 -10.42 -24.49 3.57
N ASN A 168 -10.82 -23.96 4.74
CA ASN A 168 -11.24 -24.78 5.90
C ASN A 168 -12.64 -25.38 5.82
N LEU A 169 -13.65 -24.56 5.50
CA LEU A 169 -15.05 -24.97 5.63
C LEU A 169 -15.38 -26.16 4.72
N SER A 170 -14.71 -26.19 3.57
CA SER A 170 -14.80 -27.28 2.62
C SER A 170 -14.21 -28.60 3.14
N ILE A 171 -13.27 -28.56 4.10
CA ILE A 171 -12.67 -29.74 4.77
C ILE A 171 -13.67 -30.41 5.72
N LYS A 172 -14.45 -29.60 6.46
CA LYS A 172 -15.42 -30.11 7.43
C LYS A 172 -16.66 -30.73 6.76
N GLY A 173 -17.09 -30.21 5.61
CA GLY A 173 -18.21 -30.75 4.85
C GLY A 173 -17.96 -32.17 4.28
N PHE A 174 -16.73 -32.45 3.85
CA PHE A 174 -16.34 -33.75 3.30
C PHE A 174 -16.27 -34.87 4.37
N SER A 175 -16.13 -34.49 5.64
CA SER A 175 -16.05 -35.40 6.79
C SER A 175 -17.39 -36.05 7.14
N ILE A 176 -18.52 -35.44 6.75
CA ILE A 176 -19.87 -35.87 7.13
C ILE A 176 -20.43 -36.96 6.18
N SER A 177 -19.95 -37.03 4.93
CA SER A 177 -20.45 -37.98 3.93
C SER A 177 -19.72 -39.34 3.89
N GLY A 178 -18.84 -39.61 4.87
CA GLY A 178 -18.40 -40.97 5.17
C GLY A 178 -17.64 -41.71 4.06
N GLN A 179 -16.51 -41.19 3.61
CA GLN A 179 -15.32 -41.98 3.22
C GLN A 179 -14.04 -41.13 3.36
N PRO A 180 -13.03 -41.55 4.12
CA PRO A 180 -11.74 -40.88 4.15
C PRO A 180 -10.88 -41.36 2.97
N LYS A 181 -10.86 -40.57 1.89
CA LYS A 181 -9.70 -40.53 0.99
C LYS A 181 -8.93 -39.26 1.31
N GLY A 182 -7.75 -39.41 1.88
CA GLY A 182 -6.95 -38.32 2.43
C GLY A 182 -6.36 -37.36 1.40
N ASN A 183 -7.17 -36.58 0.67
CA ASN A 183 -6.72 -35.51 -0.24
C ASN A 183 -7.71 -34.33 -0.40
N SER A 184 -8.47 -33.95 0.64
CA SER A 184 -9.59 -32.99 0.48
C SER A 184 -9.22 -31.48 0.51
N SER A 185 -8.22 -31.03 1.28
CA SER A 185 -7.93 -29.58 1.42
C SER A 185 -7.02 -29.05 0.31
N TYR A 186 -6.11 -29.90 -0.15
CA TYR A 186 -5.06 -29.57 -1.09
C TYR A 186 -5.57 -29.45 -2.53
N GLU A 187 -6.55 -30.27 -2.94
CA GLU A 187 -7.19 -30.18 -4.25
C GLU A 187 -7.99 -28.87 -4.39
N ILE A 188 -8.72 -28.48 -3.34
CA ILE A 188 -9.50 -27.23 -3.30
C ILE A 188 -8.58 -26.01 -3.32
N MET A 189 -7.50 -26.05 -2.54
CA MET A 189 -6.47 -25.04 -2.62
C MET A 189 -5.91 -24.95 -4.05
N ARG A 190 -5.53 -26.07 -4.68
CA ARG A 190 -5.05 -26.07 -6.06
C ARG A 190 -6.04 -25.45 -7.02
N ASP A 191 -7.34 -25.67 -6.84
CA ASP A 191 -8.37 -25.07 -7.69
C ASP A 191 -8.48 -23.55 -7.48
N LEU A 192 -8.43 -23.06 -6.24
CA LEU A 192 -8.39 -21.62 -5.93
C LEU A 192 -7.13 -20.95 -6.48
N ILE A 193 -5.97 -21.61 -6.30
CA ILE A 193 -4.69 -21.19 -6.86
C ILE A 193 -4.82 -21.07 -8.39
N LYS A 194 -5.31 -22.12 -9.04
CA LYS A 194 -5.47 -22.18 -10.49
C LYS A 194 -6.46 -21.15 -11.01
N GLU A 195 -7.55 -20.89 -10.31
CA GLU A 195 -8.52 -19.86 -10.67
C GLU A 195 -7.89 -18.45 -10.57
N ALA A 196 -7.16 -18.18 -9.49
CA ALA A 196 -6.47 -16.92 -9.29
C ALA A 196 -5.38 -16.70 -10.34
N GLU A 197 -4.58 -17.72 -10.65
CA GLU A 197 -3.56 -17.68 -11.71
C GLU A 197 -4.19 -17.50 -13.09
N ASP A 198 -5.24 -18.25 -13.42
CA ASP A 198 -5.94 -18.14 -14.72
C ASP A 198 -6.54 -16.74 -14.90
N PHE A 199 -7.15 -16.18 -13.86
CA PHE A 199 -7.65 -14.82 -13.90
C PHE A 199 -6.50 -13.80 -13.99
N HIS A 200 -5.40 -13.98 -13.24
CA HIS A 200 -4.25 -13.09 -13.32
C HIS A 200 -3.65 -13.04 -14.72
N GLU A 201 -3.42 -14.20 -15.33
CA GLU A 201 -2.77 -14.30 -16.65
C GLU A 201 -3.69 -13.85 -17.79
N LYS A 202 -4.97 -14.26 -17.75
CA LYS A 202 -5.89 -14.12 -18.89
C LYS A 202 -6.98 -13.10 -18.69
N GLY A 203 -7.15 -12.52 -17.50
CA GLY A 203 -8.27 -11.63 -17.20
C GLY A 203 -7.81 -10.28 -16.65
N PHE A 204 -6.95 -10.30 -15.64
CA PHE A 204 -6.53 -9.12 -14.91
C PHE A 204 -5.87 -8.08 -15.82
N TRP A 205 -4.98 -8.50 -16.71
CA TRP A 205 -4.30 -7.57 -17.62
C TRP A 205 -5.19 -7.05 -18.74
N ASP A 206 -6.20 -7.81 -19.17
CA ASP A 206 -7.24 -7.31 -20.09
C ASP A 206 -8.08 -6.23 -19.38
N VAL A 207 -8.38 -6.46 -18.10
CA VAL A 207 -9.08 -5.49 -17.25
C VAL A 207 -8.24 -4.24 -17.02
N VAL A 208 -6.94 -4.34 -16.75
CA VAL A 208 -6.06 -3.15 -16.69
C VAL A 208 -6.03 -2.47 -18.06
N GLY A 209 -5.96 -3.27 -19.12
CA GLY A 209 -5.94 -2.82 -20.51
C GLY A 209 -4.72 -1.94 -20.79
N GLY A 210 -4.94 -0.84 -21.51
CA GLY A 210 -3.89 0.13 -21.81
C GLY A 210 -3.70 1.21 -20.73
N SER A 211 -4.47 1.19 -19.64
CA SER A 211 -4.37 2.18 -18.57
C SER A 211 -3.03 2.07 -17.82
N LYS A 212 -2.58 3.19 -17.25
CA LYS A 212 -1.42 3.24 -16.36
C LYS A 212 -1.84 2.80 -14.96
N LEU A 213 -1.27 1.71 -14.47
CA LEU A 213 -1.62 1.14 -13.17
C LEU A 213 -0.67 1.64 -12.08
N TYR A 214 -1.20 2.32 -11.07
CA TYR A 214 -0.49 2.62 -9.82
C TYR A 214 -1.03 1.73 -8.71
N LEU A 215 -0.14 1.02 -8.03
CA LEU A 215 -0.46 0.20 -6.86
C LEU A 215 0.21 0.82 -5.63
N PHE A 216 -0.58 1.29 -4.67
CA PHE A 216 -0.05 1.90 -3.45
C PHE A 216 -0.25 0.94 -2.28
N PHE A 217 0.84 0.55 -1.63
CA PHE A 217 0.81 -0.22 -0.39
C PHE A 217 1.31 0.64 0.76
N ASP A 218 0.48 0.79 1.79
CA ASP A 218 0.79 1.57 2.98
C ASP A 218 0.38 0.81 4.25
N ASP A 219 0.84 1.28 5.40
CA ASP A 219 0.55 0.69 6.73
C ASP A 219 0.94 -0.79 6.88
N LEU A 220 1.96 -1.22 6.15
CA LEU A 220 2.48 -2.60 6.25
C LEU A 220 3.16 -2.90 7.59
N ASP A 221 3.42 -1.88 8.42
CA ASP A 221 4.11 -1.99 9.70
C ASP A 221 3.24 -2.38 10.89
N LEU A 222 1.91 -2.34 10.72
CA LEU A 222 0.98 -2.58 11.81
C LEU A 222 0.92 -4.07 12.16
N GLY A 223 1.44 -4.42 13.33
CA GLY A 223 1.48 -5.81 13.83
C GLY A 223 2.69 -6.63 13.36
N TRP A 224 3.73 -5.97 12.84
CA TRP A 224 4.96 -6.65 12.42
C TRP A 224 5.80 -7.12 13.60
N ASP A 225 6.07 -8.44 13.67
CA ASP A 225 7.09 -9.06 14.52
C ASP A 225 8.20 -9.68 13.64
N PRO A 226 9.44 -9.16 13.68
CA PRO A 226 10.54 -9.72 12.89
C PRO A 226 10.92 -11.16 13.30
N LYS A 227 10.48 -11.66 14.46
CA LYS A 227 10.72 -13.04 14.90
C LYS A 227 9.69 -14.03 14.38
N ASP A 228 8.56 -13.56 13.86
CA ASP A 228 7.50 -14.41 13.35
C ASP A 228 7.84 -14.84 11.90
N GLU A 229 8.16 -16.13 11.72
CA GLU A 229 8.52 -16.70 10.42
C GLU A 229 7.40 -16.58 9.37
N ASP A 230 6.15 -16.60 9.80
CA ASP A 230 5.00 -16.59 8.90
C ASP A 230 4.72 -15.17 8.40
N GLN A 231 4.85 -14.16 9.28
CA GLN A 231 4.84 -12.76 8.87
C GLN A 231 6.00 -12.45 7.92
N GLN A 232 7.19 -12.99 8.21
CA GLN A 232 8.36 -12.88 7.35
C GLN A 232 8.07 -13.40 5.94
N LEU A 233 7.51 -14.60 5.82
CA LEU A 233 7.18 -15.20 4.52
C LEU A 233 6.08 -14.43 3.78
N LEU A 234 5.06 -13.95 4.49
CA LEU A 234 3.99 -13.14 3.91
C LEU A 234 4.53 -11.84 3.31
N LEU A 235 5.35 -11.08 4.05
CA LEU A 235 5.94 -9.84 3.52
C LEU A 235 6.97 -10.10 2.42
N ARG A 236 7.77 -11.18 2.49
CA ARG A 236 8.64 -11.60 1.37
C ARG A 236 7.83 -11.83 0.09
N GLY A 237 6.68 -12.51 0.20
CA GLY A 237 5.77 -12.74 -0.91
C GLY A 237 5.34 -11.44 -1.60
N LEU A 238 5.05 -10.39 -0.83
CA LEU A 238 4.73 -9.07 -1.36
C LEU A 238 5.91 -8.48 -2.14
N PHE A 239 7.12 -8.49 -1.60
CA PHE A 239 8.30 -7.93 -2.27
C PHE A 239 8.58 -8.60 -3.61
N GLU A 240 8.44 -9.92 -3.67
CA GLU A 240 8.68 -10.69 -4.89
C GLU A 240 7.64 -10.41 -5.97
N ILE A 241 6.37 -10.21 -5.58
CA ILE A 241 5.31 -9.81 -6.50
C ILE A 241 5.53 -8.38 -6.98
N MET A 242 5.81 -7.47 -6.06
CA MET A 242 5.97 -6.07 -6.40
C MET A 242 7.18 -5.86 -7.32
N LYS A 243 8.21 -6.68 -7.18
CA LYS A 243 9.31 -6.74 -8.15
C LYS A 243 8.81 -7.09 -9.55
N SER A 244 8.00 -8.14 -9.73
CA SER A 244 7.52 -8.52 -11.06
C SER A 244 6.59 -7.47 -11.68
N TYR A 245 5.81 -6.76 -10.86
CA TYR A 245 4.96 -5.66 -11.32
C TYR A 245 5.78 -4.41 -11.67
N ALA A 246 6.86 -4.11 -10.94
CA ALA A 246 7.68 -2.91 -11.16
C ALA A 246 8.41 -2.89 -12.51
N TYR A 247 8.67 -4.06 -13.10
CA TYR A 247 9.30 -4.18 -14.42
C TYR A 247 8.29 -4.38 -15.55
N ARG A 248 6.99 -4.28 -15.27
CA ARG A 248 5.95 -4.39 -16.29
C ARG A 248 5.64 -3.02 -16.88
N ASP A 249 5.49 -2.96 -18.20
CA ASP A 249 5.12 -1.73 -18.89
C ASP A 249 3.82 -1.13 -18.32
N ARG A 250 3.83 0.19 -18.11
CA ARG A 250 2.71 0.96 -17.55
C ARG A 250 2.23 0.54 -16.15
N VAL A 251 3.11 -0.05 -15.34
CA VAL A 251 2.78 -0.41 -13.95
C VAL A 251 3.78 0.23 -12.99
N LYS A 252 3.28 1.02 -12.04
CA LYS A 252 4.05 1.63 -10.95
C LYS A 252 3.56 1.12 -9.60
N PRO A 253 4.15 0.04 -9.07
CA PRO A 253 3.98 -0.29 -7.67
C PRO A 253 4.74 0.72 -6.80
N LEU A 254 4.19 1.03 -5.63
CA LEU A 254 4.83 1.80 -4.57
C LEU A 254 4.49 1.17 -3.22
N ILE A 255 5.51 0.80 -2.47
CA ILE A 255 5.42 0.29 -1.10
C ILE A 255 5.99 1.34 -0.16
N ALA A 256 5.14 1.97 0.65
CA ALA A 256 5.58 2.76 1.78
C ALA A 256 6.08 1.82 2.88
N LEU A 257 7.39 1.85 3.13
CA LEU A 257 8.03 0.93 4.05
C LEU A 257 8.86 1.67 5.10
N ARG A 258 8.76 1.20 6.35
CA ARG A 258 9.66 1.66 7.41
C ARG A 258 11.01 1.00 7.32
N THR A 259 12.06 1.77 7.62
CA THR A 259 13.45 1.28 7.61
C THR A 259 13.63 0.04 8.49
N ASN A 260 13.07 0.03 9.70
CA ASN A 260 13.18 -1.10 10.63
C ASN A 260 12.50 -2.38 10.13
N ILE A 261 11.52 -2.29 9.22
CA ILE A 261 10.92 -3.49 8.61
C ILE A 261 11.85 -4.06 7.58
N LEU A 262 12.39 -3.22 6.68
CA LEU A 262 13.37 -3.69 5.71
C LEU A 262 14.60 -4.29 6.41
N ASP A 263 15.02 -3.72 7.53
CA ASP A 263 16.16 -4.21 8.31
C ASP A 263 15.87 -5.52 9.03
N GLY A 264 14.63 -5.72 9.49
CA GLY A 264 14.19 -6.95 10.15
C GLY A 264 13.73 -8.06 9.19
N LEU A 265 13.43 -7.74 7.93
CA LEU A 265 12.97 -8.69 6.93
C LEU A 265 14.15 -9.50 6.38
N ASP A 266 14.12 -10.82 6.54
CA ASP A 266 15.13 -11.70 5.97
C ASP A 266 14.82 -11.93 4.47
N LEU A 267 15.24 -10.98 3.65
CA LEU A 267 15.09 -11.07 2.19
C LEU A 267 16.23 -11.90 1.58
N PRO A 268 15.93 -13.02 0.90
CA PRO A 268 16.93 -13.70 0.09
C PRO A 268 17.46 -12.76 -0.99
N GLN A 269 18.79 -12.66 -1.12
CA GLN A 269 19.46 -11.80 -2.09
C GLN A 269 19.00 -10.33 -1.97
N ARG A 270 18.98 -9.80 -0.74
CA ARG A 270 18.55 -8.43 -0.40
C ARG A 270 19.21 -7.37 -1.29
N GLU A 271 20.46 -7.58 -1.69
CA GLU A 271 21.22 -6.71 -2.60
C GLU A 271 20.48 -6.46 -3.93
N LYS A 272 19.65 -7.40 -4.38
CA LYS A 272 18.86 -7.27 -5.62
C LYS A 272 17.71 -6.27 -5.53
N TYR A 273 17.40 -5.76 -4.34
CA TYR A 273 16.36 -4.76 -4.12
C TYR A 273 16.94 -3.35 -3.93
N GLU A 274 18.26 -3.19 -3.78
CA GLU A 274 18.88 -1.89 -3.52
C GLU A 274 18.55 -0.85 -4.59
N ASN A 275 18.59 -1.25 -5.87
CA ASN A 275 18.23 -0.40 -7.00
C ASN A 275 16.73 -0.10 -7.10
N ASN A 276 15.89 -0.77 -6.32
CA ASN A 276 14.45 -0.57 -6.27
C ASN A 276 14.01 0.30 -5.08
N ILE A 277 14.95 0.73 -4.23
CA ILE A 277 14.69 1.57 -3.05
C ILE A 277 14.71 3.04 -3.44
N LEU A 278 13.71 3.75 -2.94
CA LEU A 278 13.61 5.20 -2.94
C LEU A 278 13.73 5.70 -1.49
N PRO A 279 14.93 6.06 -1.02
CA PRO A 279 15.12 6.50 0.35
C PRO A 279 14.60 7.93 0.52
N LEU A 280 13.66 8.15 1.43
CA LEU A 280 13.17 9.48 1.76
C LEU A 280 14.18 10.22 2.63
N GLN A 281 14.78 11.26 2.06
CA GLN A 281 15.76 12.10 2.74
C GLN A 281 15.30 13.55 2.73
N TRP A 282 15.03 14.08 3.92
CA TRP A 282 14.65 15.47 4.09
C TRP A 282 15.89 16.33 4.30
N THR A 283 16.12 17.25 3.38
CA THR A 283 17.14 18.28 3.52
C THR A 283 16.57 19.48 4.27
N LYS A 284 17.45 20.27 4.89
CA LYS A 284 17.08 21.51 5.56
C LYS A 284 16.33 22.49 4.61
N PRO A 285 16.76 22.71 3.36
CA PRO A 285 15.98 23.50 2.39
C PRO A 285 14.58 22.93 2.12
N ASN A 286 14.44 21.62 1.91
CA ASN A 286 13.14 21.01 1.61
C ASN A 286 12.18 21.11 2.81
N LEU A 287 12.67 20.94 4.04
CA LEU A 287 11.86 21.11 5.24
C LEU A 287 11.40 22.55 5.43
N LYS A 288 12.26 23.52 5.13
CA LYS A 288 11.90 24.94 5.12
C LYS A 288 10.82 25.21 4.08
N GLU A 289 11.00 24.77 2.84
CA GLU A 289 10.01 25.00 1.79
C GLU A 289 8.67 24.35 2.14
N MET A 290 8.67 23.09 2.61
CA MET A 290 7.46 22.39 3.06
C MET A 290 6.71 23.16 4.18
N LEU A 291 7.44 23.64 5.18
CA LEU A 291 6.85 24.43 6.27
C LEU A 291 6.32 25.78 5.77
N LEU A 292 7.04 26.43 4.85
CA LEU A 292 6.66 27.70 4.26
C LEU A 292 5.38 27.57 3.41
N LEU A 293 5.25 26.52 2.60
CA LEU A 293 4.04 26.25 1.81
C LEU A 293 2.81 26.12 2.72
N ARG A 294 2.94 25.46 3.88
CA ARG A 294 1.89 25.36 4.89
C ARG A 294 1.58 26.71 5.53
N LEU A 295 2.59 27.50 5.90
CA LEU A 295 2.38 28.85 6.46
C LEU A 295 1.63 29.74 5.48
N ILE A 296 2.02 29.77 4.20
CA ILE A 296 1.36 30.55 3.15
C ILE A 296 -0.11 30.12 3.00
N ARG A 297 -0.43 28.82 3.16
CA ARG A 297 -1.80 28.32 3.04
C ARG A 297 -2.72 28.82 4.16
N TYR A 298 -2.23 28.86 5.39
CA TYR A 298 -3.03 29.11 6.59
C TYR A 298 -2.86 30.51 7.18
N THR A 299 -2.01 31.34 6.57
CA THR A 299 -1.76 32.73 6.98
C THR A 299 -1.73 33.64 5.75
N GLU A 300 -1.64 34.95 5.96
CA GLU A 300 -1.51 35.93 4.87
C GLU A 300 -0.06 36.17 4.43
N VAL A 301 0.89 35.38 4.95
CA VAL A 301 2.32 35.56 4.68
C VAL A 301 2.66 35.17 3.24
N THR A 302 3.46 36.01 2.61
CA THR A 302 4.01 35.79 1.27
C THR A 302 5.32 35.02 1.33
N LYS A 303 5.70 34.38 0.21
CA LYS A 303 6.99 33.68 0.08
C LYS A 303 8.20 34.58 0.34
N SER A 304 8.09 35.88 0.05
CA SER A 304 9.14 36.88 0.29
C SER A 304 9.27 37.29 1.76
N GLU A 305 8.17 37.31 2.51
CA GLU A 305 8.19 37.59 3.96
C GLU A 305 8.70 36.38 4.74
N GLY A 306 8.39 35.17 4.27
CA GLY A 306 9.00 33.94 4.76
C GLY A 306 8.75 33.70 6.24
N PHE A 307 9.81 33.29 6.94
CA PHE A 307 9.76 32.99 8.38
C PHE A 307 10.02 34.22 9.26
N ASP A 308 10.64 35.26 8.73
CA ASP A 308 11.07 36.44 9.49
C ASP A 308 9.87 37.27 9.97
N SER A 309 8.71 37.12 9.31
CA SER A 309 7.43 37.68 9.76
C SER A 309 6.93 37.08 11.09
N PHE A 310 7.39 35.88 11.44
CA PHE A 310 6.98 35.16 12.65
C PHE A 310 8.06 35.10 13.72
N PHE A 311 9.34 35.14 13.30
CA PHE A 311 10.48 34.98 14.17
C PHE A 311 11.33 36.25 14.17
N SER A 312 11.14 37.09 15.19
CA SER A 312 11.88 38.37 15.32
C SER A 312 13.20 38.24 16.07
N CYS A 313 13.57 37.05 16.54
CA CYS A 313 14.78 36.81 17.32
C CYS A 313 15.41 35.45 17.00
N GLU A 314 16.73 35.38 17.12
CA GLU A 314 17.48 34.13 17.03
C GLU A 314 17.43 33.34 18.36
N VAL A 315 17.56 32.02 18.28
CA VAL A 315 17.78 31.17 19.46
C VAL A 315 19.28 30.99 19.63
N GLY A 316 19.88 31.84 20.47
CA GLY A 316 21.35 31.95 20.57
C GLY A 316 21.91 32.68 19.34
N SER A 317 22.40 31.92 18.36
CA SER A 317 22.94 32.44 17.08
C SER A 317 22.42 31.67 15.87
N ILE A 318 21.27 31.01 16.02
CA ILE A 318 20.67 30.12 15.03
C ILE A 318 19.24 30.61 14.76
N HIS A 319 18.88 30.68 13.48
CA HIS A 319 17.52 30.99 13.07
C HIS A 319 16.52 29.99 13.66
N PRO A 320 15.36 30.40 14.22
CA PRO A 320 14.48 29.48 14.96
C PRO A 320 14.04 28.24 14.17
N VAL A 321 13.74 28.38 12.87
CA VAL A 321 13.39 27.23 12.02
C VAL A 321 14.54 26.23 11.90
N ASP A 322 15.78 26.69 11.88
CA ASP A 322 16.95 25.82 11.84
C ASP A 322 17.11 25.06 13.15
N TYR A 323 16.91 25.76 14.26
CA TYR A 323 16.92 25.20 15.61
C TYR A 323 15.86 24.10 15.77
N MET A 324 14.66 24.29 15.20
CA MET A 324 13.57 23.30 15.20
C MET A 324 13.91 22.07 14.35
N ILE A 325 14.40 22.28 13.12
CA ILE A 325 14.79 21.19 12.20
C ILE A 325 15.85 20.27 12.84
N GLU A 326 16.87 20.86 13.47
CA GLU A 326 17.95 20.11 14.11
C GLU A 326 17.48 19.28 15.32
N ARG A 327 16.39 19.69 15.98
CA ARG A 327 15.79 18.98 17.14
C ARG A 327 14.71 17.97 16.79
N THR A 328 14.26 17.96 15.53
CA THR A 328 13.16 17.12 15.05
C THR A 328 13.66 16.01 14.13
N LEU A 329 14.96 15.74 14.16
CA LEU A 329 15.63 14.67 13.42
C LEU A 329 15.32 14.70 11.92
N PHE A 330 15.14 15.90 11.36
CA PHE A 330 14.80 16.11 9.95
C PHE A 330 13.51 15.38 9.53
N ARG A 331 12.47 15.39 10.37
CA ARG A 331 11.18 14.75 10.05
C ARG A 331 10.08 15.80 9.94
N PRO A 332 9.37 15.87 8.80
CA PRO A 332 8.26 16.81 8.60
C PRO A 332 7.25 16.79 9.73
N ARG A 333 6.79 15.60 10.13
CA ARG A 333 5.76 15.48 11.16
C ARG A 333 6.23 16.01 12.52
N ASP A 334 7.45 15.64 12.90
CA ASP A 334 8.01 16.04 14.20
C ASP A 334 8.33 17.55 14.18
N LEU A 335 8.68 18.13 13.02
CA LEU A 335 8.84 19.57 12.80
C LEU A 335 7.52 20.34 12.94
N LEU A 336 6.42 19.82 12.40
CA LEU A 336 5.11 20.48 12.51
C LEU A 336 4.55 20.45 13.94
N ALA A 337 4.93 19.44 14.73
CA ALA A 337 4.46 19.27 16.10
C ALA A 337 5.31 20.00 17.16
N PHE A 338 6.52 20.43 16.82
CA PHE A 338 7.46 21.15 17.71
C PHE A 338 6.99 22.58 17.96
#